data_AF-A0A7D9H1M7-F1
#
_entry.id   AF-A0A7D9H1M7-F1
#
_cell.length_a   1.000
_cell.length_b   1.000
_cell.length_c   1.000
_cell.angle_alpha   90.00
_cell.angle_beta   90.00
_cell.angle_gamma   90.00
#
_symmetry.space_group_name_H-M   'P 1'
#
loop_
_entity.id
_entity.type
_entity.pdbx_description
1 polymer ?
#
loop_
_entity_poly.entity_id
_entity_poly.type
_entity_poly.pdbx_seq_one_letter_code
_entity_poly.pdbx_strand_id
1 'polypeptide(L)'
;MWSRNAEEQTKGDNKENKLMPVIKDQTEDSYGSDLSIDPEKTIPEPPKYERQICLDDARSLTNFLKLSRLNVDDSIRIQLNAFINHHESKSKKSILSFKMPDHQSESPCLPLIRELIFPQWYKRLDAIKYCSNEVQKMSQEVKDDPLNNLSEEKQNELLRVDPYAMRDIERARVEKNDTVEALKTKWSNAEQVEGIIRDRTEGVIYDICDINNFNVKQEFIKYSNEMAHRKL
;
A
#
# COMPACT_ATOMS: atom_id res chain seq x y z
N MET A 1 77.97 -21.53 31.34
CA MET A 1 77.54 -22.83 30.78
C MET A 1 76.15 -22.63 30.21
N TRP A 2 75.88 -22.65 28.91
CA TRP A 2 76.66 -22.86 27.66
C TRP A 2 76.02 -21.92 26.61
N SER A 3 76.73 -20.98 25.97
CA SER A 3 77.60 -21.12 24.77
C SER A 3 76.89 -21.83 23.61
N ARG A 4 76.69 -21.21 22.43
CA ARG A 4 77.61 -21.14 21.25
C ARG A 4 76.76 -20.66 20.04
N ASN A 5 77.16 -19.96 18.97
CA ASN A 5 78.42 -19.65 18.27
C ASN A 5 78.15 -18.42 17.33
N ALA A 6 79.12 -17.53 17.08
CA ALA A 6 79.91 -17.34 15.82
C ALA A 6 79.07 -16.89 14.60
N GLU A 7 79.40 -15.93 13.75
CA GLU A 7 80.70 -15.49 13.22
C GLU A 7 80.56 -14.16 12.45
N GLU A 8 81.66 -13.38 12.50
CA GLU A 8 82.28 -12.43 11.58
C GLU A 8 81.53 -11.61 10.49
N GLN A 9 82.14 -10.43 10.32
CA GLN A 9 81.87 -9.29 9.45
C GLN A 9 82.25 -9.57 7.99
N THR A 10 81.62 -8.88 7.01
CA THR A 10 82.37 -8.05 6.03
C THR A 10 81.50 -7.00 5.34
N LYS A 11 82.16 -5.86 5.15
CA LYS A 11 81.84 -4.56 4.56
C LYS A 11 81.82 -4.61 3.02
N GLY A 12 81.07 -3.72 2.34
CA GLY A 12 81.28 -3.43 0.92
C GLY A 12 80.14 -2.68 0.20
N ASP A 13 80.33 -1.38 -0.01
CA ASP A 13 79.48 -0.46 -0.79
C ASP A 13 79.43 -0.80 -2.30
N ASN A 14 78.30 -0.54 -2.98
CA ASN A 14 78.06 0.56 -3.95
C ASN A 14 77.02 0.21 -5.06
N LYS A 15 76.02 1.09 -5.18
CA LYS A 15 75.20 1.53 -6.34
C LYS A 15 74.85 0.56 -7.48
N GLU A 16 73.55 0.46 -7.76
CA GLU A 16 73.00 0.79 -9.09
C GLU A 16 71.49 1.13 -9.03
N ASN A 17 71.14 2.23 -9.70
CA ASN A 17 69.79 2.74 -9.92
C ASN A 17 69.05 1.86 -10.94
N LYS A 18 67.82 1.42 -10.64
CA LYS A 18 66.79 1.25 -11.66
C LYS A 18 65.37 1.34 -11.08
N LEU A 19 64.52 1.93 -11.90
CA LEU A 19 63.27 2.61 -11.59
C LEU A 19 62.06 1.66 -11.49
N MET A 20 61.21 1.90 -10.47
CA MET A 20 59.80 1.49 -10.27
C MET A 20 59.47 0.00 -10.04
N PRO A 21 58.38 -0.37 -9.31
CA PRO A 21 57.16 0.40 -8.99
C PRO A 21 56.82 0.47 -7.49
N VAL A 22 56.01 1.46 -7.07
CA VAL A 22 55.40 1.48 -5.73
C VAL A 22 53.88 1.58 -5.88
N ILE A 23 53.24 0.43 -5.72
CA ILE A 23 51.85 0.33 -5.29
C ILE A 23 51.85 0.72 -3.81
N LYS A 24 51.17 1.81 -3.47
CA LYS A 24 50.70 2.07 -2.10
C LYS A 24 49.24 2.45 -2.17
N ASP A 25 48.46 1.44 -1.83
CA ASP A 25 47.14 1.53 -1.24
C ASP A 25 47.21 2.45 0.00
N GLN A 26 46.28 3.39 0.13
CA GLN A 26 45.38 3.49 1.27
C GLN A 26 44.57 4.80 1.32
N THR A 27 43.29 4.62 1.65
CA THR A 27 42.37 5.50 2.38
C THR A 27 41.78 6.70 1.67
N GLU A 28 40.49 6.59 1.34
CA GLU A 28 39.41 7.39 1.95
C GLU A 28 38.05 6.80 1.54
N ASP A 29 37.53 5.85 2.35
CA ASP A 29 36.15 5.37 2.24
C ASP A 29 35.19 6.46 2.74
N SER A 30 34.91 7.41 1.86
CA SER A 30 33.72 8.26 1.97
C SER A 30 32.51 7.39 1.64
N TYR A 31 31.86 6.84 2.67
CA TYR A 31 30.49 6.32 2.54
C TYR A 31 29.55 7.50 2.24
N GLY A 32 29.55 7.91 0.97
CA GLY A 32 28.54 8.78 0.40
C GLY A 32 27.21 8.06 0.47
N SER A 33 26.31 8.57 1.29
CA SER A 33 24.89 8.26 1.25
C SER A 33 24.30 8.82 -0.04
N ASP A 34 24.56 8.16 -1.16
CA ASP A 34 23.91 8.45 -2.43
C ASP A 34 23.02 7.26 -2.77
N LEU A 35 21.80 7.29 -2.23
CA LEU A 35 20.67 6.53 -2.76
C LEU A 35 20.37 7.12 -4.14
N SER A 36 21.22 6.81 -5.11
CA SER A 36 20.98 7.04 -6.52
C SER A 36 19.78 6.19 -6.91
N ILE A 37 18.64 6.85 -7.03
CA ILE A 37 17.46 6.24 -7.66
C ILE A 37 17.87 6.03 -9.11
N ASP A 38 18.08 4.78 -9.52
CA ASP A 38 18.34 4.43 -10.91
C ASP A 38 17.26 5.09 -11.80
N PRO A 39 17.61 6.08 -12.64
CA PRO A 39 16.65 6.84 -13.42
C PRO A 39 15.92 6.00 -14.48
N GLU A 40 16.36 4.75 -14.68
CA GLU A 40 15.81 3.79 -15.63
C GLU A 40 14.74 2.88 -15.01
N LYS A 41 14.57 2.90 -13.67
CA LYS A 41 13.48 2.17 -13.02
C LYS A 41 12.19 2.98 -13.14
N THR A 42 11.47 2.75 -14.24
CA THR A 42 10.14 3.31 -14.44
C THR A 42 9.26 2.99 -13.23
N ILE A 43 8.56 4.02 -12.72
CA ILE A 43 7.59 3.83 -11.65
C ILE A 43 6.53 2.88 -12.23
N PRO A 44 6.27 1.72 -11.62
CA PRO A 44 5.27 0.80 -12.13
C PRO A 44 3.93 1.52 -12.20
N GLU A 45 3.26 1.42 -13.34
CA GLU A 45 1.91 1.95 -13.48
C GLU A 45 1.00 1.34 -12.40
N PRO A 46 0.10 2.13 -11.80
CA PRO A 46 -0.81 1.61 -10.80
C PRO A 46 -1.63 0.46 -11.41
N PRO A 47 -1.72 -0.70 -10.72
CA PRO A 47 -2.45 -1.84 -11.26
C PRO A 47 -3.92 -1.47 -11.45
N LYS A 48 -4.48 -1.87 -12.59
CA LYS A 48 -5.93 -1.75 -12.83
C LYS A 48 -6.67 -2.76 -11.95
N TYR A 49 -7.87 -2.39 -11.52
CA TYR A 49 -8.69 -3.32 -10.74
C TYR A 49 -9.20 -4.44 -11.63
N GLU A 50 -8.83 -5.67 -11.28
CA GLU A 50 -9.32 -6.88 -11.90
C GLU A 50 -10.23 -7.63 -10.92
N ARG A 51 -11.21 -8.37 -11.46
CA ARG A 51 -12.17 -9.15 -10.67
C ARG A 51 -11.46 -10.17 -9.75
N GLN A 52 -10.32 -10.72 -10.19
CA GLN A 52 -9.52 -11.67 -9.42
C GLN A 52 -9.07 -11.09 -8.06
N ILE A 53 -8.85 -9.78 -7.97
CA ILE A 53 -8.46 -9.10 -6.71
C ILE A 53 -9.54 -9.25 -5.64
N CYS A 54 -10.81 -9.40 -6.04
CA CYS A 54 -11.94 -9.56 -5.14
C CYS A 54 -12.24 -11.03 -4.80
N LEU A 55 -11.89 -11.95 -5.71
CA LEU A 55 -12.21 -13.38 -5.68
C LEU A 55 -11.14 -14.24 -5.01
N ASP A 56 -9.90 -14.12 -5.47
CA ASP A 56 -8.83 -15.05 -5.12
C ASP A 56 -8.22 -14.66 -3.79
N ASP A 57 -8.30 -15.60 -2.84
CA ASP A 57 -7.64 -15.63 -1.55
C ASP A 57 -7.20 -14.24 -1.05
N ALA A 58 -8.19 -13.39 -0.75
CA ALA A 58 -8.27 -12.09 -0.03
C ALA A 58 -7.01 -11.29 0.32
N ARG A 59 -5.86 -11.91 0.48
CA ARG A 59 -4.57 -11.41 0.92
C ARG A 59 -4.12 -10.20 0.15
N SER A 60 -4.22 -10.13 -1.18
CA SER A 60 -3.68 -8.97 -1.90
C SER A 60 -4.36 -7.65 -1.48
N LEU A 61 -5.68 -7.57 -1.64
CA LEU A 61 -6.43 -6.36 -1.25
C LEU A 61 -6.49 -6.19 0.28
N THR A 62 -6.60 -7.27 1.04
CA THR A 62 -6.57 -7.20 2.51
C THR A 62 -5.22 -6.70 3.02
N ASN A 63 -4.12 -7.12 2.41
CA ASN A 63 -2.77 -6.66 2.73
C ASN A 63 -2.58 -5.20 2.31
N PHE A 64 -3.09 -4.81 1.14
CA PHE A 64 -3.13 -3.41 0.75
C PHE A 64 -3.84 -2.56 1.81
N LEU A 65 -5.04 -2.95 2.25
CA LEU A 65 -5.80 -2.23 3.28
C LEU A 65 -5.02 -2.19 4.61
N LYS A 66 -4.45 -3.33 5.03
CA LYS A 66 -3.64 -3.41 6.25
C LYS A 66 -2.42 -2.48 6.20
N LEU A 67 -1.63 -2.56 5.13
CA LEU A 67 -0.42 -1.75 4.94
C LEU A 67 -0.75 -0.26 4.82
N SER A 68 -1.82 0.09 4.10
CA SER A 68 -2.27 1.47 3.98
C SER A 68 -2.70 2.04 5.33
N ARG A 69 -3.42 1.26 6.15
CA ARG A 69 -3.84 1.67 7.50
C ARG A 69 -2.65 1.81 8.45
N LEU A 70 -1.72 0.85 8.42
CA LEU A 70 -0.49 0.91 9.23
C LEU A 70 0.33 2.16 8.91
N ASN A 71 0.46 2.48 7.61
CA ASN A 71 1.27 3.61 7.17
C ASN A 71 0.57 4.95 7.47
N VAL A 72 -0.72 5.08 7.19
CA VAL A 72 -1.42 6.37 7.27
C VAL A 72 -2.07 6.59 8.64
N ASP A 73 -2.90 5.65 9.08
CA ASP A 73 -3.80 5.84 10.22
C ASP A 73 -3.12 5.49 11.55
N ASP A 74 -2.37 4.39 11.63
CA ASP A 74 -1.71 3.98 12.88
C ASP A 74 -0.53 4.91 13.23
N SER A 75 0.15 5.45 12.21
CA SER A 75 1.25 6.40 12.40
C SER A 75 0.82 7.87 12.40
N ILE A 76 -0.48 8.16 12.32
CA ILE A 76 -1.00 9.53 12.12
C ILE A 76 -0.55 10.49 13.22
N ARG A 77 -0.55 10.06 14.49
CA ARG A 77 -0.11 10.89 15.63
C ARG A 77 1.34 11.33 15.46
N ILE A 78 2.20 10.40 15.03
CA ILE A 78 3.63 10.66 14.84
C ILE A 78 3.81 11.61 13.66
N GLN A 79 3.13 11.37 12.54
CA GLN A 79 3.21 12.22 11.35
C GLN A 79 2.73 13.64 11.63
N LEU A 80 1.62 13.81 12.35
CA LEU A 80 1.07 15.12 12.70
C LEU A 80 2.00 15.88 13.64
N ASN A 81 2.49 15.24 14.71
CA ASN A 81 3.41 15.88 15.65
C ASN A 81 4.74 16.25 14.98
N ALA A 82 5.29 15.36 14.14
CA ALA A 82 6.49 15.66 13.38
C ALA A 82 6.25 16.88 12.46
N PHE A 83 5.12 16.91 11.76
CA PHE A 83 4.77 18.03 10.88
C PHE A 83 4.64 19.35 11.64
N ILE A 84 3.94 19.37 12.78
CA ILE A 84 3.76 20.57 13.61
C ILE A 84 5.10 21.03 14.19
N ASN A 85 5.88 20.14 14.80
CA ASN A 85 7.17 20.48 15.41
C ASN A 85 8.19 20.94 14.37
N HIS A 86 8.20 20.33 13.17
CA HIS A 86 9.05 20.79 12.08
C HIS A 86 8.62 22.13 11.50
N HIS A 87 7.35 22.50 11.58
CA HIS A 87 6.91 23.83 11.20
C HIS A 87 7.42 24.89 12.19
N GLU A 88 7.46 24.59 13.50
CA GLU A 88 8.07 25.48 14.49
C GLU A 88 9.57 25.68 14.23
N SER A 89 10.27 24.61 13.81
CA SER A 89 11.70 24.67 13.46
C SER A 89 11.89 24.83 11.94
N LYS A 90 12.00 26.06 11.40
CA LYS A 90 12.19 26.45 9.97
C LYS A 90 13.21 25.64 9.11
N SER A 91 13.13 24.32 9.04
CA SER A 91 14.11 23.42 8.41
C SER A 91 13.57 22.96 7.07
N LYS A 92 14.18 23.47 6.00
CA LYS A 92 13.78 23.26 4.59
C LYS A 92 14.17 21.88 4.02
N LYS A 93 14.49 20.88 4.86
CA LYS A 93 15.01 19.57 4.42
C LYS A 93 14.15 18.39 4.89
N SER A 94 12.83 18.47 4.70
CA SER A 94 11.91 17.34 4.93
C SER A 94 11.45 16.72 3.61
N ILE A 95 11.32 15.39 3.59
CA ILE A 95 10.72 14.62 2.49
C ILE A 95 9.22 14.95 2.36
N LEU A 96 8.59 15.48 3.43
CA LEU A 96 7.19 15.91 3.49
C LEU A 96 7.08 17.45 3.51
N SER A 97 7.66 18.11 2.51
CA SER A 97 7.57 19.57 2.37
C SER A 97 6.27 19.98 1.67
N PHE A 98 5.18 20.11 2.42
CA PHE A 98 3.93 20.67 1.90
C PHE A 98 4.00 22.19 1.79
N LYS A 99 3.45 22.77 0.71
CA LYS A 99 3.42 24.22 0.52
C LYS A 99 2.37 24.80 1.46
N MET A 100 2.81 25.65 2.41
CA MET A 100 1.88 26.27 3.36
C MET A 100 0.87 27.17 2.63
N PRO A 101 -0.38 27.23 3.12
CA PRO A 101 -1.30 28.29 2.72
C PRO A 101 -0.74 29.65 3.13
N ASP A 102 -0.87 30.64 2.24
CA ASP A 102 -0.32 32.00 2.40
C ASP A 102 -1.00 32.78 3.55
N HIS A 103 -2.14 32.28 4.03
CA HIS A 103 -2.92 32.86 5.11
C HIS A 103 -2.67 32.15 6.45
N GLN A 104 -2.23 32.91 7.46
CA GLN A 104 -2.01 32.46 8.86
C GLN A 104 -3.26 31.94 9.59
N SER A 105 -4.44 31.97 8.95
CA SER A 105 -5.72 31.53 9.54
C SER A 105 -6.03 30.04 9.33
N GLU A 106 -5.23 29.32 8.54
CA GLU A 106 -5.43 27.89 8.26
C GLU A 106 -4.49 27.04 9.12
N SER A 107 -5.04 26.00 9.78
CA SER A 107 -4.24 25.06 10.59
C SER A 107 -3.15 24.42 9.75
N PRO A 108 -1.90 24.28 10.28
CA PRO A 108 -0.79 23.69 9.55
C PRO A 108 -1.07 22.24 9.14
N CYS A 109 -2.02 21.55 9.76
CA CYS A 109 -2.37 20.19 9.38
C CYS A 109 -3.16 20.07 8.06
N LEU A 110 -3.80 21.14 7.57
CA LEU A 110 -4.71 21.06 6.42
C LEU A 110 -4.05 20.54 5.13
N PRO A 111 -2.82 20.95 4.76
CA PRO A 111 -2.11 20.36 3.63
C PRO A 111 -1.89 18.86 3.80
N LEU A 112 -1.46 18.38 4.97
CA LEU A 112 -1.27 16.95 5.22
C LEU A 112 -2.60 16.18 5.06
N ILE A 113 -3.70 16.73 5.58
CA ILE A 113 -5.01 16.11 5.46
C ILE A 113 -5.43 16.00 3.98
N ARG A 114 -5.32 17.10 3.22
CA ARG A 114 -5.77 17.16 1.82
C ARG A 114 -4.87 16.38 0.87
N GLU A 115 -3.55 16.39 1.09
CA GLU A 115 -2.57 15.82 0.15
C GLU A 115 -2.14 14.39 0.48
N LEU A 116 -2.23 13.98 1.75
CA LEU A 116 -1.85 12.62 2.17
C LEU A 116 -3.06 11.79 2.62
N ILE A 117 -3.82 12.28 3.59
CA ILE A 117 -4.86 11.48 4.25
C ILE A 117 -6.03 11.21 3.28
N PHE A 118 -6.59 12.27 2.69
CA PHE A 118 -7.75 12.16 1.81
C PHE A 118 -7.51 11.27 0.58
N PRO A 119 -6.37 11.37 -0.15
CA PRO A 119 -6.10 10.47 -1.26
C PRO A 119 -6.01 9.00 -0.83
N GLN A 120 -5.42 8.71 0.34
CA GLN A 120 -5.25 7.35 0.82
C GLN A 120 -6.59 6.74 1.27
N TRP A 121 -7.39 7.50 2.02
CA TRP A 121 -8.75 7.11 2.38
C TRP A 121 -9.62 6.85 1.14
N TYR A 122 -9.52 7.71 0.13
CA TYR A 122 -10.25 7.54 -1.12
C TYR A 122 -9.83 6.26 -1.86
N LYS A 123 -8.53 6.00 -2.02
CA LYS A 123 -8.04 4.77 -2.67
C LYS A 123 -8.54 3.50 -1.98
N ARG A 124 -8.58 3.48 -0.64
CA ARG A 124 -9.13 2.34 0.11
C ARG A 124 -10.63 2.16 -0.10
N LEU A 125 -11.41 3.24 -0.01
CA LEU A 125 -12.85 3.19 -0.24
C LEU A 125 -13.19 2.79 -1.66
N ASP A 126 -12.46 3.31 -2.63
CA ASP A 126 -12.62 3.00 -4.05
C ASP A 126 -12.37 1.51 -4.33
N ALA A 127 -11.31 0.93 -3.75
CA ALA A 127 -11.04 -0.50 -3.86
C ALA A 127 -12.12 -1.37 -3.19
N ILE A 128 -12.61 -0.97 -2.01
CA ILE A 128 -13.70 -1.66 -1.32
C ILE A 128 -14.99 -1.60 -2.16
N LYS A 129 -15.34 -0.42 -2.67
CA LYS A 129 -16.53 -0.21 -3.52
C LYS A 129 -16.46 -1.01 -4.81
N TYR A 130 -15.29 -1.06 -5.46
CA TYR A 130 -15.08 -1.89 -6.64
C TYR A 130 -15.43 -3.35 -6.35
N CYS A 131 -14.89 -3.92 -5.26
CA CYS A 131 -15.20 -5.30 -4.92
C CYS A 131 -16.64 -5.53 -4.47
N SER A 132 -17.26 -4.59 -3.76
CA SER A 132 -18.70 -4.66 -3.46
C SER A 132 -19.55 -4.71 -4.73
N ASN A 133 -19.22 -3.90 -5.75
CA ASN A 133 -19.92 -3.89 -7.03
C ASN A 133 -19.67 -5.18 -7.82
N GLU A 134 -18.44 -5.70 -7.85
CA GLU A 134 -18.14 -6.97 -8.52
C GLU A 134 -18.90 -8.14 -7.86
N VAL A 135 -18.99 -8.18 -6.53
CA VAL A 135 -19.78 -9.21 -5.84
C VAL A 135 -21.28 -9.10 -6.14
N GLN A 136 -21.81 -7.89 -6.31
CA GLN A 136 -23.19 -7.71 -6.77
C GLN A 136 -23.39 -8.26 -8.19
N LYS A 137 -22.46 -8.01 -9.11
CA LYS A 137 -22.49 -8.59 -10.47
C LYS A 137 -22.43 -10.11 -10.41
N MET A 138 -21.55 -10.69 -9.59
CA MET A 138 -21.49 -12.13 -9.39
C MET A 138 -22.80 -12.72 -8.88
N SER A 139 -23.44 -12.05 -7.93
CA SER A 139 -24.74 -12.48 -7.41
C SER A 139 -25.80 -12.51 -8.52
N GLN A 140 -25.75 -11.56 -9.45
CA GLN A 140 -26.63 -11.53 -10.60
C GLN A 140 -26.28 -12.64 -11.61
N GLU A 141 -25.01 -12.87 -11.91
CA GLU A 141 -24.54 -13.96 -12.78
C GLU A 141 -24.99 -15.34 -12.27
N VAL A 142 -24.96 -15.57 -10.95
CA VAL A 142 -25.44 -16.84 -10.38
C VAL A 142 -26.95 -16.99 -10.52
N LYS A 143 -27.73 -15.90 -10.42
CA LYS A 143 -29.18 -15.93 -10.64
C LYS A 143 -29.55 -16.17 -12.10
N ASP A 144 -28.78 -15.57 -13.01
CA ASP A 144 -29.01 -15.62 -14.45
C ASP A 144 -28.39 -16.88 -15.11
N ASP A 145 -27.77 -17.76 -14.32
CA ASP A 145 -27.18 -19.01 -14.83
C ASP A 145 -28.26 -19.83 -15.57
N PRO A 146 -28.07 -20.16 -16.86
CA PRO A 146 -29.07 -20.86 -17.66
C PRO A 146 -29.38 -22.26 -17.11
N LEU A 147 -28.46 -22.87 -16.36
CA LEU A 147 -28.69 -24.15 -15.70
C LEU A 147 -29.73 -24.06 -14.57
N ASN A 148 -29.93 -22.87 -14.00
CA ASN A 148 -30.96 -22.65 -12.98
C ASN A 148 -32.36 -22.47 -13.57
N ASN A 149 -32.48 -22.19 -14.87
CA ASN A 149 -33.73 -21.90 -15.57
C ASN A 149 -34.01 -22.91 -16.70
N LEU A 150 -33.66 -24.19 -16.50
CA LEU A 150 -33.89 -25.24 -17.49
C LEU A 150 -35.38 -25.61 -17.60
N SER A 151 -35.89 -25.72 -18.83
CA SER A 151 -37.21 -26.33 -19.12
C SER A 151 -37.27 -27.77 -18.60
N GLU A 152 -38.46 -28.24 -18.21
CA GLU A 152 -38.72 -29.62 -17.80
C GLU A 152 -38.24 -30.64 -18.86
N GLU A 153 -38.34 -30.32 -20.15
CA GLU A 153 -37.86 -31.18 -21.22
C GLU A 153 -36.34 -31.38 -21.15
N LYS A 154 -35.60 -30.29 -20.97
CA LYS A 154 -34.12 -30.31 -20.85
C LYS A 154 -33.67 -31.00 -19.56
N GLN A 155 -34.40 -30.83 -18.46
CA GLN A 155 -34.12 -31.54 -17.22
C GLN A 155 -34.27 -33.06 -17.40
N ASN A 156 -35.33 -33.50 -18.08
CA ASN A 156 -35.55 -34.91 -18.39
C ASN A 156 -34.49 -35.47 -19.35
N GLU A 157 -34.02 -34.68 -20.32
CA GLU A 157 -32.90 -35.05 -21.18
C GLU A 157 -31.61 -35.25 -20.38
N LEU A 158 -31.27 -34.33 -19.47
CA LEU A 158 -30.09 -34.44 -18.62
C LEU A 158 -30.15 -35.65 -17.68
N LEU A 159 -31.32 -35.92 -17.08
CA LEU A 159 -31.53 -37.08 -16.21
C LEU A 159 -31.42 -38.42 -16.95
N ARG A 160 -31.68 -38.45 -18.26
CA ARG A 160 -31.45 -39.64 -19.10
C ARG A 160 -29.96 -39.88 -19.38
N VAL A 161 -29.16 -38.83 -19.43
CA VAL A 161 -27.71 -38.90 -19.62
C VAL A 161 -27.01 -39.27 -18.30
N ASP A 162 -27.41 -38.61 -17.21
CA ASP A 162 -26.89 -38.88 -15.87
C ASP A 162 -28.00 -38.72 -14.80
N PRO A 163 -28.33 -39.79 -14.05
CA PRO A 163 -29.31 -39.74 -12.96
C PRO A 163 -28.99 -38.72 -11.86
N TYR A 164 -27.73 -38.28 -11.72
CA TYR A 164 -27.30 -37.32 -10.70
C TYR A 164 -27.16 -35.88 -11.21
N ALA A 165 -27.37 -35.63 -12.51
CA ALA A 165 -27.15 -34.32 -13.11
C ALA A 165 -27.85 -33.18 -12.35
N MET A 166 -29.13 -33.35 -11.99
CA MET A 166 -29.89 -32.33 -11.27
C MET A 166 -29.35 -32.06 -9.86
N ARG A 167 -28.90 -33.11 -9.16
CA ARG A 167 -28.31 -32.97 -7.83
C ARG A 167 -27.00 -32.21 -7.89
N ASP A 168 -26.19 -32.47 -8.91
CA ASP A 168 -24.88 -31.87 -9.06
C ASP A 168 -24.98 -30.41 -9.54
N ILE A 169 -25.98 -30.08 -10.39
CA ILE A 169 -26.34 -28.69 -10.73
C ILE A 169 -26.77 -27.93 -9.46
N GLU A 170 -27.67 -28.50 -8.66
CA GLU A 170 -28.12 -27.84 -7.43
C GLU A 170 -26.97 -27.66 -6.43
N ARG A 171 -26.10 -28.66 -6.28
CA ARG A 171 -24.90 -28.54 -5.44
C ARG A 171 -23.99 -27.41 -5.92
N ALA A 172 -23.69 -27.36 -7.21
CA ALA A 172 -22.85 -26.31 -7.79
C ALA A 172 -23.48 -24.93 -7.61
N ARG A 173 -24.82 -24.82 -7.70
CA ARG A 173 -25.57 -23.59 -7.44
C ARG A 173 -25.44 -23.16 -5.98
N VAL A 174 -25.66 -24.07 -5.02
CA VAL A 174 -25.52 -23.77 -3.59
C VAL A 174 -24.11 -23.31 -3.28
N GLU A 175 -23.08 -24.00 -3.78
CA GLU A 175 -21.68 -23.62 -3.57
C GLU A 175 -21.37 -22.21 -4.14
N LYS A 176 -21.85 -21.90 -5.36
CA LYS A 176 -21.72 -20.56 -5.94
C LYS A 176 -22.44 -19.49 -5.11
N ASN A 177 -23.62 -19.79 -4.55
CA ASN A 177 -24.34 -18.86 -3.69
C ASN A 177 -23.60 -18.61 -2.37
N ASP A 178 -23.12 -19.67 -1.73
CA ASP A 178 -22.40 -19.59 -0.45
C ASP A 178 -21.11 -18.76 -0.60
N THR A 179 -20.38 -18.96 -1.71
CA THR A 179 -19.17 -18.17 -2.00
C THR A 179 -19.49 -16.68 -2.20
N VAL A 180 -20.56 -16.36 -2.94
CA VAL A 180 -21.02 -14.98 -3.14
C VAL A 180 -21.46 -14.34 -1.82
N GLU A 181 -22.18 -15.07 -0.97
CA GLU A 181 -22.63 -14.56 0.33
C GLU A 181 -21.47 -14.31 1.29
N ALA A 182 -20.48 -15.21 1.32
CA ALA A 182 -19.25 -15.03 2.09
C ALA A 182 -18.49 -13.77 1.63
N LEU A 183 -18.35 -13.56 0.32
CA LEU A 183 -17.71 -12.37 -0.24
C LEU A 183 -18.50 -11.09 0.07
N LYS A 184 -19.83 -11.13 -0.01
CA LYS A 184 -20.69 -9.99 0.33
C LYS A 184 -20.50 -9.56 1.78
N THR A 185 -20.52 -10.53 2.69
CA THR A 185 -20.29 -10.30 4.12
C THR A 185 -18.92 -9.70 4.37
N LYS A 186 -17.88 -10.26 3.74
CA LYS A 186 -16.50 -9.78 3.86
C LYS A 186 -16.34 -8.32 3.44
N TRP A 187 -16.86 -7.91 2.29
CA TRP A 187 -16.70 -6.52 1.81
C TRP A 187 -17.59 -5.53 2.57
N SER A 188 -18.77 -5.95 3.02
CA SER A 188 -19.58 -5.14 3.94
C SER A 188 -18.85 -4.89 5.26
N ASN A 189 -18.21 -5.91 5.82
CA ASN A 189 -17.38 -5.75 7.01
C ASN A 189 -16.18 -4.83 6.74
N ALA A 190 -15.54 -4.93 5.57
CA ALA A 190 -14.42 -4.06 5.20
C ALA A 190 -14.84 -2.58 5.13
N GLU A 191 -16.04 -2.30 4.61
CA GLU A 191 -16.62 -0.96 4.58
C GLU A 191 -16.90 -0.41 5.98
N GLN A 192 -17.48 -1.22 6.87
CA GLN A 192 -17.72 -0.83 8.27
C GLN A 192 -16.41 -0.54 9.01
N VAL A 193 -15.40 -1.42 8.85
CA VAL A 193 -14.08 -1.23 9.45
C VAL A 193 -13.45 0.06 8.94
N GLU A 194 -13.57 0.37 7.65
CA GLU A 194 -13.03 1.61 7.09
C GLU A 194 -13.73 2.85 7.68
N GLY A 195 -15.03 2.80 7.94
CA GLY A 195 -15.74 3.85 8.68
C GLY A 195 -15.16 4.06 10.08
N ILE A 196 -14.97 2.98 10.84
CA ILE A 196 -14.42 3.04 12.21
C ILE A 196 -13.00 3.61 12.22
N ILE A 197 -12.14 3.18 11.28
CA ILE A 197 -10.76 3.69 11.20
C ILE A 197 -10.77 5.18 10.89
N ARG A 198 -11.60 5.64 9.95
CA ARG A 198 -11.72 7.06 9.62
C ARG A 198 -12.21 7.90 10.79
N ASP A 199 -13.23 7.44 11.52
CA ASP A 199 -13.75 8.16 12.69
C ASP A 199 -12.67 8.24 13.81
N ARG A 200 -11.84 7.20 13.98
CA ARG A 200 -10.70 7.23 14.92
C ARG A 200 -9.61 8.19 14.50
N THR A 201 -9.21 8.14 13.23
CA THR A 201 -8.19 9.05 12.70
C THR A 201 -8.68 10.49 12.73
N GLU A 202 -9.96 10.73 12.46
CA GLU A 202 -10.62 12.03 12.61
C GLU A 202 -10.52 12.55 14.06
N GLY A 203 -10.81 11.72 15.06
CA GLY A 203 -10.63 12.09 16.46
C GLY A 203 -9.21 12.53 16.79
N VAL A 204 -8.21 11.82 16.28
CA VAL A 204 -6.80 12.19 16.47
C VAL A 204 -6.45 13.52 15.78
N ILE A 205 -7.00 13.77 14.59
CA ILE A 205 -6.80 15.04 13.88
C ILE A 205 -7.38 16.18 14.72
N TYR A 206 -8.59 16.05 15.28
CA TYR A 206 -9.17 17.09 16.14
C TYR A 206 -8.35 17.31 17.42
N ASP A 207 -7.84 16.24 18.04
CA ASP A 207 -7.02 16.33 19.25
C ASP A 207 -5.72 17.12 19.05
N ILE A 208 -5.10 17.01 17.86
CA ILE A 208 -3.77 17.55 17.58
C ILE A 208 -3.81 18.87 16.80
N CYS A 209 -4.73 19.04 15.86
CA CYS A 209 -4.63 20.07 14.83
C CYS A 209 -5.41 21.37 15.09
N ASP A 210 -6.07 21.52 16.24
CA ASP A 210 -6.90 22.69 16.61
C ASP A 210 -7.76 23.22 15.44
N ILE A 211 -8.46 22.31 14.78
CA ILE A 211 -9.28 22.58 13.59
C ILE A 211 -10.77 22.75 13.96
N ASN A 212 -11.09 23.80 14.72
CA ASN A 212 -12.46 24.03 15.19
C ASN A 212 -13.47 24.38 14.08
N ASN A 213 -12.99 24.92 12.94
CA ASN A 213 -13.84 25.35 11.83
C ASN A 213 -13.83 24.40 10.62
N PHE A 214 -13.09 23.28 10.69
CA PHE A 214 -12.92 22.35 9.56
C PHE A 214 -13.52 20.99 9.90
N ASN A 215 -14.60 20.62 9.21
CA ASN A 215 -15.22 19.31 9.38
C ASN A 215 -14.57 18.29 8.44
N VAL A 216 -13.67 17.47 8.99
CA VAL A 216 -12.87 16.50 8.23
C VAL A 216 -13.77 15.54 7.43
N LYS A 217 -14.85 15.05 8.05
CA LYS A 217 -15.78 14.10 7.42
C LYS A 217 -16.50 14.68 6.21
N GLN A 218 -17.04 15.89 6.31
CA GLN A 218 -17.75 16.56 5.22
C GLN A 218 -16.80 16.92 4.07
N GLU A 219 -15.61 17.40 4.41
CA GLU A 219 -14.60 17.76 3.41
C GLU A 219 -14.07 16.52 2.67
N PHE A 220 -13.92 15.40 3.36
CA PHE A 220 -13.61 14.14 2.69
C PHE A 220 -14.74 13.68 1.75
N ILE A 221 -16.01 13.86 2.13
CA ILE A 221 -17.14 13.51 1.25
C ILE A 221 -17.06 14.33 -0.04
N LYS A 222 -16.84 15.65 0.07
CA LYS A 222 -16.64 16.54 -1.09
C LYS A 222 -15.48 16.05 -1.97
N TYR A 223 -14.32 15.81 -1.36
CA TYR A 223 -13.14 15.27 -2.05
C TYR A 223 -13.45 13.96 -2.78
N SER A 224 -14.18 13.04 -2.13
CA SER A 224 -14.52 11.74 -2.72
C SER A 224 -15.44 11.88 -3.94
N ASN A 225 -16.36 12.84 -3.93
CA ASN A 225 -17.24 13.12 -5.06
C ASN A 225 -16.46 13.74 -6.21
N GLU A 226 -15.60 14.72 -5.93
CA GLU A 226 -14.73 15.33 -6.94
C GLU A 226 -13.82 14.30 -7.63
N MET A 227 -13.20 13.41 -6.85
CA MET A 227 -12.34 12.36 -7.39
C MET A 227 -13.11 11.28 -8.15
N ALA A 228 -14.37 11.03 -7.81
CA ALA A 228 -15.25 10.15 -8.58
C ALA A 228 -15.55 10.75 -9.96
N HIS A 229 -15.79 12.07 -10.05
CA HIS A 229 -16.02 12.76 -11.33
C HIS A 229 -14.78 12.81 -12.23
N ARG A 230 -13.57 12.89 -11.66
CA ARG A 230 -12.31 12.90 -12.44
C ARG A 230 -11.96 11.57 -13.11
N LYS A 231 -12.63 10.47 -12.73
CA LYS A 231 -12.42 9.13 -13.31
C LYS A 231 -13.32 8.85 -14.52
N LEU A 232 -14.32 9.70 -14.78
CA LEU A 232 -15.18 9.67 -15.97
C LEU A 232 -14.53 10.46 -17.10
#